data_AF-A0A966AKT9-F1
#
_entry.id   AF-A0A966AKT9-F1
#
_cell.length_a   1.000
_cell.length_b   1.000
_cell.length_c   1.000
_cell.angle_alpha   90.00
_cell.angle_beta   90.00
_cell.angle_gamma   90.00
#
_symmetry.space_group_name_H-M   'P 1'
#
loop_
_entity.id
_entity.type
_entity.pdbx_description
1 polymer ?
#
loop_
_entity_poly.entity_id
_entity_poly.type
_entity_poly.pdbx_seq_one_letter_code
_entity_poly.pdbx_strand_id
1 'polypeptide(L)'
;MDALTDIKGVESNPADDAALDDKIGGILDEADRMFLATSVDGISSGASVFFARDGHDLLFFTFNPSRKAEQIGCNPTVQAVIWPKAQEGIRGLQIEGECHRIRDPDEQRLAQDKILNVTEAFRSYMDDPFLVQNRVVGYYRIRPTLTKYVDFHADPQFQWREYPQNQVGALPSMLASTLGRLRLWVRAVRAPFFTATLVPVLLGSVIAHTDLAHSGHAQMWNWAIFWLALLGGVLAQAGTNLANDYGDHTSRNDEYNKVPSPFNGGSRVIQAGLLAPWKVLLAALLCFAGTIGIGLYLNDLIAGGPFANTPLLWAGVAGCVLGVAYTLGPLRLSYRGLGEIAIAAGFGPVIVLGTHYVLSAGALSDWHWGRPLGASIPVAIFVMLIVWVNQFQDAPADAKAHKRTWVVRICEQPGPEFHYEPAFAVYRVLNGLGFATIAALGALGLAGSSFGTPYAFLAMLTMPLFFYANRLANAWLVEWNKPEADRQRLPYELLKVNALTIGIHLVTGLLIVAAYWI
;
A
#
# COMPACT_ATOMS: atom_id res chain seq x y z
N MET A 1 48.05 -0.34 0.77
CA MET A 1 47.07 -0.71 -0.27
C MET A 1 47.55 -1.91 -1.08
N ASP A 2 48.43 -2.77 -0.51
CA ASP A 2 49.14 -3.83 -1.24
C ASP A 2 49.05 -5.20 -0.55
N ALA A 3 47.95 -5.47 0.17
CA ALA A 3 47.71 -6.77 0.83
C ALA A 3 46.42 -7.47 0.35
N LEU A 4 45.83 -7.01 -0.76
CA LEU A 4 44.56 -7.52 -1.31
C LEU A 4 44.70 -8.11 -2.72
N THR A 5 45.90 -8.34 -3.21
CA THR A 5 46.17 -8.75 -4.60
C THR A 5 46.62 -10.20 -4.77
N ASP A 6 46.51 -11.06 -3.74
CA ASP A 6 46.98 -12.45 -3.80
C ASP A 6 45.92 -13.50 -3.46
N ILE A 7 44.73 -13.35 -4.04
CA ILE A 7 43.80 -14.47 -4.26
C ILE A 7 43.65 -14.61 -5.78
N LYS A 8 44.70 -15.10 -6.44
CA LYS A 8 44.53 -15.71 -7.75
C LYS A 8 43.67 -16.94 -7.55
N GLY A 9 42.50 -16.96 -8.19
CA GLY A 9 41.64 -18.14 -8.27
C GLY A 9 42.48 -19.34 -8.70
N VAL A 10 42.41 -20.41 -7.93
CA VAL A 10 42.90 -21.71 -8.35
C VAL A 10 42.04 -22.08 -9.56
N GLU A 11 42.61 -22.05 -10.77
CA GLU A 11 41.95 -22.64 -11.93
C GLU A 11 41.70 -24.11 -11.60
N SER A 12 40.43 -24.48 -11.43
CA SER A 12 40.05 -25.87 -11.17
C SER A 12 40.33 -26.71 -12.42
N ASN A 13 40.84 -27.91 -12.20
CA ASN A 13 41.04 -28.88 -13.27
C ASN A 13 39.66 -29.28 -13.86
N PRO A 14 39.44 -29.20 -15.18
CA PRO A 14 38.15 -29.50 -15.81
C PRO A 14 37.60 -30.90 -15.48
N ALA A 15 38.47 -31.86 -15.21
CA ALA A 15 38.06 -33.21 -14.79
C ALA A 15 37.49 -33.25 -13.36
N ASP A 16 38.02 -32.41 -12.46
CA ASP A 16 37.55 -32.31 -11.08
C ASP A 16 36.20 -31.57 -11.02
N ASP A 17 36.01 -30.58 -11.88
CA ASP A 17 34.73 -29.89 -12.07
C ASP A 17 33.63 -30.84 -12.56
N ALA A 18 33.93 -31.71 -13.55
CA ALA A 18 32.97 -32.68 -14.06
C ALA A 18 32.57 -33.70 -12.99
N ALA A 19 33.55 -34.20 -12.21
CA ALA A 19 33.27 -35.12 -11.10
C ALA A 19 32.43 -34.46 -9.99
N LEU A 20 32.63 -33.17 -9.72
CA LEU A 20 31.81 -32.41 -8.78
C LEU A 20 30.39 -32.17 -9.34
N ASP A 21 30.26 -31.83 -10.62
CA ASP A 21 28.97 -31.64 -11.28
C ASP A 21 28.13 -32.93 -11.24
N ASP A 22 28.75 -34.11 -11.39
CA ASP A 22 28.10 -35.42 -11.22
C ASP A 22 27.62 -35.65 -9.77
N LYS A 23 28.45 -35.33 -8.77
CA LYS A 23 28.04 -35.42 -7.35
C LYS A 23 26.85 -34.51 -7.04
N ILE A 24 26.88 -33.27 -7.54
CA ILE A 24 25.79 -32.30 -7.39
C ILE A 24 24.54 -32.85 -8.07
N GLY A 25 24.65 -33.33 -9.32
CA GLY A 25 23.55 -33.96 -10.05
C GLY A 25 22.90 -35.09 -9.27
N GLY A 26 23.71 -36.00 -8.71
CA GLY A 26 23.22 -37.10 -7.87
C GLY A 26 22.38 -36.63 -6.68
N ILE A 27 22.82 -35.60 -5.95
CA ILE A 27 22.02 -35.05 -4.83
C ILE A 27 20.70 -34.44 -5.32
N LEU A 28 20.73 -33.70 -6.43
CA LEU A 28 19.54 -33.07 -6.98
C LEU A 28 18.51 -34.09 -7.48
N ASP A 29 18.97 -35.24 -7.98
CA ASP A 29 18.11 -36.33 -8.44
C ASP A 29 17.58 -37.21 -7.27
N GLU A 30 18.32 -37.29 -6.16
CA GLU A 30 17.93 -38.03 -4.95
C GLU A 30 16.93 -37.26 -4.05
N ALA A 31 16.77 -35.94 -4.24
CA ALA A 31 15.97 -35.07 -3.39
C ALA A 31 14.73 -34.51 -4.13
N ASP A 32 13.59 -34.45 -3.44
CA ASP A 32 12.33 -33.88 -3.95
C ASP A 32 12.02 -32.48 -3.38
N ARG A 33 12.76 -32.06 -2.35
CA ARG A 33 12.53 -30.82 -1.61
C ARG A 33 13.80 -30.04 -1.35
N MET A 34 13.64 -28.73 -1.32
CA MET A 34 14.66 -27.78 -0.88
C MET A 34 14.12 -26.88 0.21
N PHE A 35 14.95 -26.52 1.18
CA PHE A 35 14.66 -25.43 2.10
C PHE A 35 15.13 -24.11 1.47
N LEU A 36 14.18 -23.28 1.05
CA LEU A 36 14.44 -22.02 0.36
C LEU A 36 14.24 -20.83 1.31
N ALA A 37 15.27 -19.99 1.43
CA ALA A 37 15.29 -18.79 2.24
C ALA A 37 15.68 -17.54 1.44
N THR A 38 15.08 -16.41 1.83
CA THR A 38 15.52 -15.07 1.45
C THR A 38 15.27 -14.12 2.63
N SER A 39 15.80 -12.90 2.55
CA SER A 39 15.56 -11.88 3.57
C SER A 39 15.37 -10.50 2.94
N VAL A 40 14.48 -9.71 3.53
CA VAL A 40 14.29 -8.30 3.17
C VAL A 40 14.39 -7.50 4.46
N ASP A 41 15.27 -6.50 4.47
CA ASP A 41 15.41 -5.56 5.59
C ASP A 41 15.68 -6.23 6.96
N GLY A 42 16.44 -7.33 6.95
CA GLY A 42 16.77 -8.14 8.13
C GLY A 42 15.68 -9.13 8.56
N ILE A 43 14.59 -9.23 7.78
CA ILE A 43 13.49 -10.15 8.02
C ILE A 43 13.59 -11.32 7.06
N SER A 44 13.98 -12.47 7.59
CA SER A 44 14.11 -13.70 6.82
C SER A 44 12.78 -14.44 6.69
N SER A 45 12.56 -15.09 5.55
CA SER A 45 11.52 -16.12 5.37
C SER A 45 12.15 -17.36 4.78
N GLY A 46 12.00 -18.49 5.46
CA GLY A 46 12.39 -19.82 4.97
C GLY A 46 11.17 -20.72 4.81
N ALA A 47 11.13 -21.58 3.80
CA ALA A 47 10.17 -22.68 3.74
C ALA A 47 10.72 -23.85 2.92
N SER A 48 10.28 -25.05 3.26
CA SER A 48 10.48 -26.22 2.40
C SER A 48 9.55 -26.14 1.20
N VAL A 49 10.08 -26.33 0.01
CA VAL A 49 9.31 -26.36 -1.24
C VAL A 49 9.73 -27.57 -2.06
N PHE A 50 8.79 -28.13 -2.82
CA PHE A 50 9.13 -29.07 -3.87
C PHE A 50 9.87 -28.32 -4.98
N PHE A 51 10.87 -28.97 -5.56
CA PHE A 51 11.62 -28.41 -6.68
C PHE A 51 11.83 -29.47 -7.74
N ALA A 52 12.07 -29.03 -8.97
CA ALA A 52 12.49 -29.87 -10.08
C ALA A 52 13.74 -29.27 -10.72
N ARG A 53 14.56 -30.12 -11.34
CA ARG A 53 15.83 -29.73 -11.96
C ARG A 53 15.67 -29.33 -13.44
N ASP A 54 16.38 -28.29 -13.84
CA ASP A 54 16.53 -27.88 -15.24
C ASP A 54 18.00 -27.57 -15.56
N GLY A 55 18.78 -28.61 -15.85
CA GLY A 55 20.23 -28.51 -15.85
C GLY A 55 20.74 -28.22 -14.44
N HIS A 56 21.45 -27.11 -14.25
CA HIS A 56 21.85 -26.64 -12.91
C HIS A 56 20.81 -25.72 -12.26
N ASP A 57 19.81 -25.26 -13.01
CA ASP A 57 18.76 -24.41 -12.47
C ASP A 57 17.75 -25.23 -11.66
N LEU A 58 17.15 -24.58 -10.67
CA LEU A 58 16.10 -25.17 -9.84
C LEU A 58 14.77 -24.48 -10.12
N LEU A 59 13.75 -25.28 -10.46
CA LEU A 59 12.39 -24.82 -10.70
C LEU A 59 11.52 -25.16 -9.50
N PHE A 60 10.72 -24.21 -9.04
CA PHE A 60 9.72 -24.45 -8.01
C PHE A 60 8.49 -23.59 -8.23
N PHE A 61 7.42 -23.89 -7.49
CA PHE A 61 6.22 -23.07 -7.50
C PHE A 61 5.88 -22.55 -6.10
N THR A 62 5.15 -21.44 -6.05
CA THR A 62 4.51 -20.95 -4.83
C THR A 62 3.27 -20.14 -5.18
N PHE A 63 2.38 -19.95 -4.20
CA PHE A 63 1.19 -19.11 -4.37
C PHE A 63 1.53 -17.62 -4.28
N ASN A 64 0.78 -16.81 -5.00
CA ASN A 64 0.88 -15.35 -5.07
C ASN A 64 -0.43 -14.69 -4.64
N PRO A 65 -0.38 -13.65 -3.79
CA PRO A 65 0.80 -13.23 -3.03
C PRO A 65 1.08 -14.19 -1.86
N SER A 66 2.34 -14.54 -1.65
CA SER A 66 2.82 -15.19 -0.41
C SER A 66 4.03 -14.42 0.12
N ARG A 67 4.33 -14.55 1.42
CA ARG A 67 5.52 -13.92 2.03
C ARG A 67 6.79 -14.20 1.23
N LYS A 68 6.97 -15.45 0.80
CA LYS A 68 8.10 -15.88 -0.02
C LYS A 68 8.13 -15.17 -1.37
N ALA A 69 7.03 -15.21 -2.10
CA ALA A 69 6.94 -14.57 -3.41
C ALA A 69 7.19 -13.06 -3.35
N GLU A 70 6.62 -12.39 -2.35
CA GLU A 70 6.80 -10.95 -2.12
C GLU A 70 8.24 -10.61 -1.74
N GLN A 71 8.88 -11.43 -0.89
CA GLN A 71 10.28 -11.22 -0.53
C GLN A 71 11.22 -11.47 -1.72
N ILE A 72 11.02 -12.53 -2.51
CA ILE A 72 11.80 -12.79 -3.74
C ILE A 72 11.63 -11.64 -4.74
N GLY A 73 10.43 -11.07 -4.84
CA GLY A 73 10.19 -9.89 -5.68
C GLY A 73 10.95 -8.64 -5.25
N CYS A 74 11.34 -8.54 -3.97
CA CYS A 74 12.11 -7.41 -3.42
C CYS A 74 13.62 -7.70 -3.35
N ASN A 75 13.99 -8.94 -3.02
CA ASN A 75 15.34 -9.44 -2.96
C ASN A 75 15.43 -10.78 -3.71
N PRO A 76 15.87 -10.77 -4.99
CA PRO A 76 15.96 -11.98 -5.80
C PRO A 76 17.09 -12.91 -5.34
N THR A 77 18.04 -12.45 -4.54
CA THR A 77 19.10 -13.30 -3.99
C THR A 77 18.51 -14.25 -2.95
N VAL A 78 18.71 -15.55 -3.16
CA VAL A 78 18.18 -16.62 -2.32
C VAL A 78 19.28 -17.57 -1.88
N GLN A 79 19.02 -18.26 -0.77
CA GLN A 79 19.79 -19.41 -0.33
C GLN A 79 18.87 -20.64 -0.28
N ALA A 80 19.36 -21.75 -0.82
CA ALA A 80 18.66 -23.03 -0.78
C ALA A 80 19.55 -24.10 -0.13
N VAL A 81 18.94 -24.97 0.66
CA VAL A 81 19.61 -26.15 1.19
C VAL A 81 18.85 -27.40 0.76
N ILE A 82 19.56 -28.39 0.24
CA ILE A 82 18.99 -29.62 -0.30
C ILE A 82 19.66 -30.79 0.39
N TRP A 83 18.85 -31.66 0.98
CA TRP A 83 19.29 -32.90 1.61
C TRP A 83 18.51 -34.05 0.98
N PRO A 84 19.18 -35.11 0.50
CA PRO A 84 18.51 -36.37 0.24
C PRO A 84 17.81 -36.89 1.50
N LYS A 85 16.77 -37.67 1.29
CA LYS A 85 15.97 -38.23 2.37
C LYS A 85 16.85 -39.08 3.30
N ALA A 86 16.76 -38.87 4.61
CA ALA A 86 17.58 -39.54 5.63
C ALA A 86 19.09 -39.20 5.60
N GLN A 87 19.50 -38.15 4.87
CA GLN A 87 20.86 -37.62 4.84
C GLN A 87 20.92 -36.18 5.38
N GLU A 88 19.90 -35.75 6.12
CA GLU A 88 19.77 -34.38 6.62
C GLU A 88 20.96 -34.00 7.53
N GLY A 89 21.73 -32.99 7.09
CA GLY A 89 22.93 -32.55 7.80
C GLY A 89 24.16 -33.43 7.61
N ILE A 90 24.10 -34.48 6.77
CA ILE A 90 25.20 -35.42 6.52
C ILE A 90 25.78 -35.23 5.11
N ARG A 91 24.93 -35.35 4.09
CA ARG A 91 25.31 -35.25 2.67
C ARG A 91 24.28 -34.40 1.93
N GLY A 92 24.67 -33.31 1.27
CA GLY A 92 23.73 -32.40 0.64
C GLY A 92 24.36 -31.20 -0.06
N LEU A 93 23.51 -30.24 -0.45
CA LEU A 93 23.91 -29.02 -1.14
C LEU A 93 23.50 -27.78 -0.35
N GLN A 94 24.38 -26.78 -0.34
CA GLN A 94 24.07 -25.40 0.05
C GLN A 94 24.27 -24.52 -1.18
N ILE A 95 23.21 -23.87 -1.64
CA ILE A 95 23.17 -23.14 -2.90
C ILE A 95 22.88 -21.67 -2.62
N GLU A 96 23.69 -20.80 -3.19
CA GLU A 96 23.38 -19.38 -3.36
C GLU A 96 22.99 -19.15 -4.82
N GLY A 97 22.00 -18.30 -5.06
CA GLY A 97 21.57 -18.02 -6.42
C GLY A 97 20.60 -16.87 -6.55
N GLU A 98 20.34 -16.51 -7.79
CA GLU A 98 19.35 -15.51 -8.16
C GLU A 98 18.04 -16.18 -8.55
N CYS A 99 16.96 -15.76 -7.90
CA CYS A 99 15.63 -16.30 -8.09
C CYS A 99 14.76 -15.29 -8.83
N HIS A 100 14.14 -15.74 -9.92
CA HIS A 100 13.22 -14.93 -10.69
C HIS A 100 11.91 -15.66 -10.97
N ARG A 101 10.81 -14.89 -11.01
CA ARG A 101 9.51 -15.40 -11.43
C ARG A 101 9.52 -15.61 -12.94
N ILE A 102 9.17 -16.81 -13.38
CA ILE A 102 9.02 -17.17 -14.78
C ILE A 102 7.75 -16.49 -15.31
N ARG A 103 7.88 -15.74 -16.40
CA ARG A 103 6.77 -14.98 -17.02
C ARG A 103 6.35 -15.52 -18.38
N ASP A 104 7.26 -16.18 -19.07
CA ASP A 104 6.99 -16.79 -20.35
C ASP A 104 6.03 -17.98 -20.18
N PRO A 105 4.90 -18.04 -20.91
CA PRO A 105 3.90 -19.10 -20.75
C PRO A 105 4.42 -20.49 -21.08
N ASP A 106 5.34 -20.63 -22.03
CA ASP A 106 5.89 -21.93 -22.44
C ASP A 106 6.89 -22.42 -21.39
N GLU A 107 7.73 -21.53 -20.84
CA GLU A 107 8.57 -21.87 -19.68
C GLU A 107 7.75 -22.19 -18.43
N GLN A 108 6.61 -21.53 -18.22
CA GLN A 108 5.71 -21.86 -17.10
C GLN A 108 5.13 -23.27 -17.24
N ARG A 109 4.71 -23.68 -18.44
CA ARG A 109 4.25 -25.06 -18.71
C ARG A 109 5.37 -26.07 -18.48
N LEU A 110 6.57 -25.79 -18.98
CA LEU A 110 7.74 -26.64 -18.73
C LEU A 110 8.01 -26.81 -17.23
N ALA A 111 7.98 -25.70 -16.48
CA ALA A 111 8.19 -25.72 -15.03
C ALA A 111 7.08 -26.50 -14.31
N GLN A 112 5.82 -26.31 -14.71
CA GLN A 112 4.67 -27.05 -14.19
C GLN A 112 4.85 -28.56 -14.42
N ASP A 113 5.13 -28.98 -15.65
CA ASP A 113 5.30 -30.40 -16.00
C ASP A 113 6.43 -31.03 -15.19
N LYS A 114 7.59 -30.35 -15.10
CA LYS A 114 8.73 -30.82 -14.32
C LYS A 114 8.42 -30.94 -12.83
N ILE A 115 7.70 -29.99 -12.24
CA ILE A 115 7.32 -30.02 -10.83
C ILE A 115 6.27 -31.10 -10.56
N LEU A 116 5.32 -31.30 -11.46
CA LEU A 116 4.29 -32.33 -11.34
C LEU A 116 4.86 -33.75 -11.44
N ASN A 117 6.00 -33.93 -12.13
CA ASN A 117 6.75 -35.19 -12.12
C ASN A 117 7.38 -35.49 -10.75
N VAL A 118 7.61 -34.47 -9.91
CA VAL A 118 8.14 -34.62 -8.55
C VAL A 118 7.00 -34.78 -7.54
N THR A 119 5.89 -34.05 -7.69
CA THR A 119 4.75 -34.15 -6.78
C THR A 119 3.41 -33.86 -7.46
N GLU A 120 2.41 -34.70 -7.19
CA GLU A 120 1.03 -34.47 -7.64
C GLU A 120 0.16 -33.74 -6.61
N ALA A 121 0.70 -33.46 -5.41
CA ALA A 121 -0.07 -32.94 -4.28
C ALA A 121 -0.78 -31.60 -4.55
N PHE A 122 -0.30 -30.85 -5.55
CA PHE A 122 -0.82 -29.53 -5.91
C PHE A 122 -1.40 -29.46 -7.32
N ARG A 123 -1.57 -30.60 -8.00
CA ARG A 123 -2.12 -30.67 -9.37
C ARG A 123 -3.47 -29.94 -9.49
N SER A 124 -4.36 -30.17 -8.53
CA SER A 124 -5.68 -29.53 -8.50
C SER A 124 -5.64 -28.00 -8.43
N TYR A 125 -4.55 -27.40 -7.90
CA TYR A 125 -4.37 -25.96 -7.85
C TYR A 125 -3.62 -25.42 -9.07
N MET A 126 -2.65 -26.18 -9.58
CA MET A 126 -1.88 -25.82 -10.77
C MET A 126 -2.71 -25.84 -12.05
N ASP A 127 -3.68 -26.75 -12.12
CA ASP A 127 -4.57 -26.93 -13.27
C ASP A 127 -5.86 -26.11 -13.14
N ASP A 128 -6.09 -25.43 -12.01
CA ASP A 128 -7.30 -24.64 -11.77
C ASP A 128 -7.33 -23.40 -12.70
N PRO A 129 -8.33 -23.29 -13.61
CA PRO A 129 -8.39 -22.20 -14.58
C PRO A 129 -8.50 -20.82 -13.92
N PHE A 130 -9.19 -20.72 -12.78
CA PHE A 130 -9.35 -19.46 -12.07
C PHE A 130 -8.03 -19.03 -11.42
N LEU A 131 -7.32 -19.94 -10.76
CA LEU A 131 -6.02 -19.63 -10.13
C LEU A 131 -4.95 -19.27 -11.16
N VAL A 132 -4.93 -19.96 -12.31
CA VAL A 132 -4.02 -19.68 -13.43
C VAL A 132 -4.35 -18.33 -14.07
N GLN A 133 -5.61 -18.08 -14.41
CA GLN A 133 -6.05 -16.82 -15.03
C GLN A 133 -5.73 -15.61 -14.15
N ASN A 134 -5.86 -15.76 -12.83
CA ASN A 134 -5.57 -14.71 -11.85
C ASN A 134 -4.10 -14.70 -11.38
N ARG A 135 -3.22 -15.51 -11.99
CA ARG A 135 -1.77 -15.56 -11.71
C ARG A 135 -1.43 -15.86 -10.23
N VAL A 136 -2.30 -16.61 -9.57
CA VAL A 136 -2.14 -17.06 -8.17
C VAL A 136 -1.04 -18.11 -8.09
N VAL A 137 -1.00 -19.06 -9.03
CA VAL A 137 0.12 -20.01 -9.13
C VAL A 137 1.30 -19.31 -9.80
N GLY A 138 2.44 -19.25 -9.12
CA GLY A 138 3.67 -18.68 -9.66
C GLY A 138 4.79 -19.70 -9.74
N TYR A 139 5.45 -19.74 -10.89
CA TYR A 139 6.64 -20.55 -11.12
C TYR A 139 7.89 -19.69 -11.04
N TYR A 140 8.95 -20.25 -10.48
CA TYR A 140 10.19 -19.55 -10.17
C TYR A 140 11.38 -20.41 -10.58
N ARG A 141 12.43 -19.74 -11.06
CA ARG A 141 13.70 -20.34 -11.45
C ARG A 141 14.79 -19.74 -10.57
N ILE A 142 15.57 -20.60 -9.92
CA ILE A 142 16.80 -20.25 -9.22
C ILE A 142 17.95 -20.60 -10.14
N ARG A 143 18.78 -19.60 -10.43
CA ARG A 143 20.07 -19.76 -11.12
C ARG A 143 21.17 -19.74 -10.07
N PRO A 144 21.83 -20.88 -9.78
CA PRO A 144 22.92 -20.92 -8.82
C PRO A 144 24.05 -19.98 -9.23
N THR A 145 24.59 -19.21 -8.29
CA THR A 145 25.85 -18.47 -8.42
C THR A 145 26.98 -19.22 -7.73
N LEU A 146 26.66 -19.99 -6.68
CA LEU A 146 27.57 -20.85 -5.94
C LEU A 146 26.80 -22.07 -5.42
N THR A 147 27.35 -23.25 -5.66
CA THR A 147 26.86 -24.50 -5.05
C THR A 147 27.97 -25.13 -4.23
N LYS A 148 27.74 -25.31 -2.94
CA LYS A 148 28.61 -26.03 -2.03
C LYS A 148 28.08 -27.45 -1.83
N TYR A 149 28.86 -28.43 -2.25
CA TYR A 149 28.65 -29.83 -1.91
C TYR A 149 29.20 -30.11 -0.51
N VAL A 150 28.39 -30.80 0.30
CA VAL A 150 28.74 -31.21 1.67
C VAL A 150 28.56 -32.72 1.77
N ASP A 151 29.58 -33.41 2.26
CA ASP A 151 29.51 -34.83 2.60
C ASP A 151 30.50 -35.13 3.74
N PHE A 152 29.98 -35.31 4.96
CA PHE A 152 30.82 -35.52 6.14
C PHE A 152 31.56 -36.87 6.15
N HIS A 153 31.23 -37.78 5.23
CA HIS A 153 31.90 -39.08 5.11
C HIS A 153 32.89 -39.15 3.93
N ALA A 154 32.92 -38.13 3.08
CA ALA A 154 33.85 -38.04 1.96
C ALA A 154 35.13 -37.27 2.32
N ASP A 155 36.18 -37.51 1.56
CA ASP A 155 37.39 -36.68 1.54
C ASP A 155 37.61 -36.18 0.09
N PRO A 156 37.55 -34.86 -0.18
CA PRO A 156 37.27 -33.77 0.76
C PRO A 156 35.78 -33.64 1.11
N GLN A 157 35.51 -33.25 2.37
CA GLN A 157 34.16 -33.10 2.93
C GLN A 157 33.35 -31.94 2.31
N PHE A 158 34.04 -30.90 1.82
CA PHE A 158 33.44 -29.71 1.27
C PHE A 158 34.06 -29.40 -0.10
N GLN A 159 33.20 -29.15 -1.08
CA GLN A 159 33.61 -28.80 -2.46
C GLN A 159 32.70 -27.68 -2.96
N TRP A 160 33.21 -26.78 -3.79
CA TRP A 160 32.49 -25.58 -4.25
C TRP A 160 32.49 -25.51 -5.77
N ARG A 161 31.33 -25.19 -6.33
CA ARG A 161 31.10 -24.95 -7.76
C ARG A 161 30.57 -23.55 -7.95
N GLU A 162 31.37 -22.69 -8.57
CA GLU A 162 30.98 -21.32 -8.90
C GLU A 162 30.41 -21.23 -10.32
N TYR A 163 29.45 -20.32 -10.51
CA TYR A 163 28.84 -20.02 -11.81
C TYR A 163 28.97 -18.50 -12.11
N PRO A 164 30.15 -18.02 -12.54
CA PRO A 164 30.40 -16.59 -12.77
C PRO A 164 29.41 -15.93 -13.74
N GLN A 165 28.95 -16.68 -14.74
CA GLN A 165 27.95 -16.25 -15.73
C GLN A 165 26.59 -15.91 -15.12
N ASN A 166 26.29 -16.44 -13.93
CA ASN A 166 25.04 -16.19 -13.21
C ASN A 166 25.17 -15.05 -12.20
N GLN A 167 26.38 -14.54 -11.94
CA GLN A 167 26.61 -13.46 -11.00
C GLN A 167 26.10 -12.12 -11.56
N VAL A 168 25.37 -11.37 -10.73
CA VAL A 168 24.92 -10.02 -11.07
C VAL A 168 26.02 -9.03 -10.70
N GLY A 169 26.37 -8.13 -11.61
CA GLY A 169 27.36 -7.08 -11.32
C GLY A 169 26.97 -6.22 -10.10
N ALA A 170 27.97 -5.74 -9.37
CA ALA A 170 27.77 -4.95 -8.14
C ALA A 170 26.95 -3.67 -8.37
N LEU A 171 27.20 -2.94 -9.46
CA LEU A 171 26.47 -1.70 -9.73
C LEU A 171 24.97 -1.96 -10.09
N PRO A 172 24.63 -2.86 -11.03
CA PRO A 172 23.24 -3.23 -11.29
C PRO A 172 22.49 -3.72 -10.06
N SER A 173 23.12 -4.55 -9.21
CA SER A 173 22.49 -5.06 -7.98
C SER A 173 22.26 -3.95 -6.94
N MET A 174 23.21 -3.03 -6.76
CA MET A 174 23.02 -1.85 -5.91
C MET A 174 21.86 -0.97 -6.41
N LEU A 175 21.78 -0.69 -7.71
CA LEU A 175 20.69 0.10 -8.28
C LEU A 175 19.33 -0.59 -8.14
N ALA A 176 19.26 -1.88 -8.45
CA ALA A 176 18.05 -2.68 -8.31
C ALA A 176 17.56 -2.72 -6.86
N SER A 177 18.48 -2.90 -5.89
CA SER A 177 18.16 -2.90 -4.47
C SER A 177 17.64 -1.54 -3.99
N THR A 178 18.23 -0.43 -4.47
CA THR A 178 17.81 0.93 -4.11
C THR A 178 16.43 1.24 -4.66
N LEU A 179 16.19 0.92 -5.94
CA LEU A 179 14.87 1.06 -6.57
C LEU A 179 13.81 0.16 -5.90
N GLY A 180 14.18 -1.05 -5.52
CA GLY A 180 13.35 -1.98 -4.76
C GLY A 180 12.93 -1.39 -3.41
N ARG A 181 13.87 -0.83 -2.65
CA ARG A 181 13.59 -0.13 -1.38
C ARG A 181 12.69 1.09 -1.58
N LEU A 182 12.91 1.88 -2.62
CA LEU A 182 12.05 3.03 -2.91
C LEU A 182 10.61 2.59 -3.21
N ARG A 183 10.43 1.57 -4.06
CA ARG A 183 9.11 1.01 -4.36
C ARG A 183 8.43 0.45 -3.12
N LEU A 184 9.19 -0.20 -2.24
CA LEU A 184 8.71 -0.71 -0.96
C LEU A 184 8.16 0.43 -0.09
N TRP A 185 8.88 1.54 0.04
CA TRP A 185 8.42 2.69 0.83
C TRP A 185 7.26 3.43 0.16
N VAL A 186 7.23 3.55 -1.17
CA VAL A 186 6.07 4.10 -1.91
C VAL A 186 4.80 3.28 -1.63
N ARG A 187 4.93 1.95 -1.55
CA ARG A 187 3.84 1.06 -1.13
C ARG A 187 3.47 1.25 0.34
N ALA A 188 4.46 1.32 1.24
CA ALA A 188 4.25 1.45 2.68
C ALA A 188 3.51 2.75 3.05
N VAL A 189 3.89 3.88 2.47
CA VAL A 189 3.20 5.17 2.70
C VAL A 189 1.88 5.29 1.95
N ARG A 190 1.57 4.30 1.08
CA ARG A 190 0.40 4.26 0.20
C ARG A 190 0.29 5.52 -0.66
N ALA A 191 1.39 5.89 -1.32
CA ALA A 191 1.54 7.17 -2.03
C ALA A 191 0.41 7.53 -3.03
N PRO A 192 -0.22 6.60 -3.76
CA PRO A 192 -1.34 6.94 -4.64
C PRO A 192 -2.53 7.63 -3.93
N PHE A 193 -2.68 7.43 -2.61
CA PHE A 193 -3.73 8.09 -1.83
C PHE A 193 -3.41 9.55 -1.47
N PHE A 194 -2.20 10.06 -1.76
CA PHE A 194 -1.85 11.46 -1.52
C PHE A 194 -2.69 12.45 -2.32
N THR A 195 -3.42 11.98 -3.32
CA THR A 195 -4.47 12.75 -4.00
C THR A 195 -5.53 13.27 -3.02
N ALA A 196 -5.85 12.52 -1.95
CA ALA A 196 -6.81 12.93 -0.93
C ALA A 196 -6.33 14.13 -0.09
N THR A 197 -5.01 14.31 0.10
CA THR A 197 -4.43 15.51 0.72
C THR A 197 -4.21 16.63 -0.29
N LEU A 198 -3.85 16.30 -1.53
CA LEU A 198 -3.59 17.31 -2.56
C LEU A 198 -4.80 18.22 -2.79
N VAL A 199 -6.00 17.64 -2.96
CA VAL A 199 -7.25 18.38 -3.20
C VAL A 199 -7.54 19.44 -2.13
N PRO A 200 -7.62 19.12 -0.82
CA PRO A 200 -7.91 20.12 0.21
C PRO A 200 -6.80 21.16 0.39
N VAL A 201 -5.52 20.80 0.19
CA VAL A 201 -4.42 21.79 0.17
C VAL A 201 -4.61 22.76 -0.99
N LEU A 202 -4.86 22.27 -2.21
CA LEU A 202 -5.12 23.13 -3.37
C LEU A 202 -6.35 24.01 -3.16
N LEU A 203 -7.41 23.47 -2.54
CA LEU A 203 -8.63 24.23 -2.26
C LEU A 203 -8.38 25.38 -1.28
N GLY A 204 -7.74 25.11 -0.14
CA GLY A 204 -7.37 26.17 0.81
C GLY A 204 -6.42 27.21 0.19
N SER A 205 -5.51 26.74 -0.68
CA SER A 205 -4.54 27.58 -1.40
C SER A 205 -5.20 28.53 -2.39
N VAL A 206 -6.11 28.03 -3.22
CA VAL A 206 -6.84 28.85 -4.20
C VAL A 206 -7.71 29.88 -3.51
N ILE A 207 -8.45 29.49 -2.46
CA ILE A 207 -9.28 30.42 -1.71
C ILE A 207 -8.41 31.53 -1.11
N ALA A 208 -7.27 31.18 -0.48
CA ALA A 208 -6.35 32.16 0.09
C ALA A 208 -5.81 33.12 -0.98
N HIS A 209 -5.41 32.58 -2.14
CA HIS A 209 -4.96 33.39 -3.26
C HIS A 209 -6.04 34.38 -3.74
N THR A 210 -7.29 33.92 -3.88
CA THR A 210 -8.38 34.81 -4.28
C THR A 210 -8.71 35.87 -3.23
N ASP A 211 -8.69 35.52 -1.94
CA ASP A 211 -8.96 36.46 -0.86
C ASP A 211 -7.84 37.52 -0.75
N LEU A 212 -6.58 37.12 -0.97
CA LEU A 212 -5.46 38.06 -1.12
C LEU A 212 -5.66 38.99 -2.32
N ALA A 213 -6.06 38.46 -3.48
CA ALA A 213 -6.24 39.26 -4.69
C ALA A 213 -7.37 40.29 -4.53
N HIS A 214 -8.53 39.89 -3.99
CA HIS A 214 -9.64 40.81 -3.72
C HIS A 214 -9.29 41.89 -2.69
N SER A 215 -8.38 41.59 -1.77
CA SER A 215 -7.93 42.53 -0.74
C SER A 215 -6.76 43.42 -1.20
N GLY A 216 -6.30 43.31 -2.46
CA GLY A 216 -5.16 44.09 -2.97
C GLY A 216 -3.79 43.61 -2.50
N HIS A 217 -3.70 42.36 -2.02
CA HIS A 217 -2.52 41.73 -1.45
C HIS A 217 -2.00 40.53 -2.27
N ALA A 218 -2.34 40.42 -3.56
CA ALA A 218 -1.92 39.32 -4.42
C ALA A 218 -0.39 39.07 -4.43
N GLN A 219 0.40 40.14 -4.33
CA GLN A 219 1.86 40.12 -4.24
C GLN A 219 2.42 39.40 -3.00
N MET A 220 1.60 39.17 -1.98
CA MET A 220 1.99 38.48 -0.75
C MET A 220 1.91 36.95 -0.86
N TRP A 221 1.49 36.42 -2.02
CA TRP A 221 1.52 34.98 -2.29
C TRP A 221 2.94 34.41 -2.18
N ASN A 222 3.09 33.30 -1.47
CA ASN A 222 4.38 32.68 -1.22
C ASN A 222 4.39 31.18 -1.57
N TRP A 223 5.09 30.84 -2.66
CA TRP A 223 5.24 29.45 -3.11
C TRP A 223 5.99 28.55 -2.13
N ALA A 224 6.93 29.09 -1.35
CA ALA A 224 7.64 28.30 -0.35
C ALA A 224 6.70 27.85 0.77
N ILE A 225 5.82 28.73 1.24
CA ILE A 225 4.79 28.39 2.24
C ILE A 225 3.83 27.34 1.67
N PHE A 226 3.41 27.48 0.41
CA PHE A 226 2.56 26.49 -0.26
C PHE A 226 3.22 25.09 -0.28
N TRP A 227 4.46 24.98 -0.74
CA TRP A 227 5.16 23.70 -0.82
C TRP A 227 5.43 23.10 0.56
N LEU A 228 5.72 23.92 1.56
CA LEU A 228 5.85 23.47 2.95
C LEU A 228 4.51 22.97 3.51
N ALA A 229 3.41 23.69 3.29
CA ALA A 229 2.08 23.25 3.72
C ALA A 229 1.68 21.92 3.06
N LEU A 230 1.93 21.77 1.75
CA LEU A 230 1.70 20.52 1.03
C LEU A 230 2.57 19.38 1.58
N LEU A 231 3.86 19.61 1.79
CA LEU A 231 4.77 18.62 2.37
C LEU A 231 4.32 18.21 3.77
N GLY A 232 3.94 19.18 4.62
CA GLY A 232 3.43 18.93 5.97
C GLY A 232 2.16 18.07 5.96
N GLY A 233 1.22 18.36 5.05
CA GLY A 233 0.01 17.56 4.84
C GLY A 233 0.30 16.14 4.35
N VAL A 234 1.20 15.99 3.37
CA VAL A 234 1.61 14.68 2.83
C VAL A 234 2.30 13.84 3.89
N LEU A 235 3.18 14.44 4.70
CA LEU A 235 3.79 13.76 5.85
C LEU A 235 2.74 13.35 6.89
N ALA A 236 1.72 14.18 7.15
CA ALA A 236 0.65 13.84 8.09
C ALA A 236 -0.15 12.63 7.60
N GLN A 237 -0.46 12.60 6.30
CA GLN A 237 -1.14 11.47 5.67
C GLN A 237 -0.27 10.21 5.66
N ALA A 238 1.02 10.32 5.29
CA ALA A 238 1.96 9.21 5.32
C ALA A 238 2.09 8.62 6.73
N GLY A 239 2.23 9.49 7.74
CA GLY A 239 2.28 9.09 9.15
C GLY A 239 1.00 8.38 9.59
N THR A 240 -0.16 8.87 9.17
CA THR A 240 -1.46 8.24 9.47
C THR A 240 -1.59 6.87 8.80
N ASN A 241 -1.17 6.72 7.54
CA ASN A 241 -1.19 5.44 6.82
C ASN A 241 -0.27 4.40 7.47
N LEU A 242 0.96 4.80 7.82
CA LEU A 242 1.93 3.92 8.48
C LEU A 242 1.48 3.55 9.91
N ALA A 243 0.92 4.50 10.66
CA ALA A 243 0.33 4.24 11.97
C ALA A 243 -0.88 3.30 11.88
N ASN A 244 -1.67 3.41 10.80
CA ASN A 244 -2.77 2.50 10.53
C ASN A 244 -2.26 1.08 10.25
N ASP A 245 -1.28 0.89 9.37
CA ASP A 245 -0.68 -0.43 9.10
C ASP A 245 -0.10 -1.07 10.38
N TYR A 246 0.63 -0.30 11.18
CA TYR A 246 1.15 -0.81 12.46
C TYR A 246 0.00 -1.17 13.42
N GLY A 247 -0.97 -0.28 13.59
CA GLY A 247 -2.08 -0.48 14.51
C GLY A 247 -2.97 -1.67 14.12
N ASP A 248 -3.24 -1.86 12.83
CA ASP A 248 -4.03 -2.97 12.31
C ASP A 248 -3.25 -4.30 12.33
N HIS A 249 -1.91 -4.27 12.26
CA HIS A 249 -1.08 -5.43 12.59
C HIS A 249 -1.19 -5.83 14.07
N THR A 250 -1.17 -4.87 15.01
CA THR A 250 -1.25 -5.20 16.46
C THR A 250 -2.58 -5.82 16.88
N SER A 251 -3.67 -5.55 16.15
CA SER A 251 -5.00 -6.16 16.37
C SER A 251 -5.23 -7.43 15.56
N ARG A 252 -4.26 -7.82 14.71
CA ARG A 252 -4.37 -8.89 13.71
C ARG A 252 -5.40 -8.64 12.60
N ASN A 253 -5.89 -7.42 12.44
CA ASN A 253 -6.93 -7.09 11.46
C ASN A 253 -6.47 -7.45 10.04
N ASP A 254 -5.31 -6.93 9.64
CA ASP A 254 -4.77 -7.19 8.31
C ASP A 254 -4.52 -8.69 8.08
N GLU A 255 -4.10 -9.45 9.10
CA GLU A 255 -3.92 -10.90 9.02
C GLU A 255 -5.25 -11.66 8.80
N TYR A 256 -6.36 -11.11 9.27
CA TYR A 256 -7.70 -11.66 9.04
C TYR A 256 -8.25 -11.35 7.64
N ASN A 257 -7.78 -10.30 6.96
CA ASN A 257 -8.17 -10.00 5.59
C ASN A 257 -7.59 -11.05 4.62
N LYS A 258 -8.48 -11.74 3.90
CA LYS A 258 -8.17 -12.82 2.93
C LYS A 258 -8.32 -12.39 1.47
N VAL A 259 -8.87 -11.21 1.21
CA VAL A 259 -9.12 -10.66 -0.12
C VAL A 259 -8.48 -9.27 -0.27
N PRO A 260 -7.16 -9.14 0.05
CA PRO A 260 -6.50 -7.85 0.00
C PRO A 260 -6.49 -7.30 -1.43
N SER A 261 -6.60 -5.99 -1.57
CA SER A 261 -6.60 -5.29 -2.85
C SER A 261 -5.76 -4.01 -2.79
N PRO A 262 -5.56 -3.29 -3.90
CA PRO A 262 -4.87 -1.98 -3.86
C PRO A 262 -5.55 -0.96 -2.93
N PHE A 263 -6.83 -1.16 -2.59
CA PHE A 263 -7.61 -0.21 -1.79
C PHE A 263 -7.89 -0.65 -0.35
N ASN A 264 -7.71 -1.92 0.01
CA ASN A 264 -8.09 -2.49 1.30
C ASN A 264 -6.99 -3.38 1.92
N GLY A 265 -7.11 -3.71 3.21
CA GLY A 265 -6.21 -4.66 3.90
C GLY A 265 -4.78 -4.16 4.17
N GLY A 266 -4.59 -2.85 4.29
CA GLY A 266 -3.29 -2.21 4.58
C GLY A 266 -2.31 -2.25 3.40
N SER A 267 -1.07 -1.78 3.60
CA SER A 267 -0.04 -1.88 2.54
C SER A 267 0.50 -3.31 2.35
N ARG A 268 0.23 -4.21 3.29
CA ARG A 268 0.74 -5.60 3.40
C ARG A 268 2.25 -5.71 3.62
N VAL A 269 3.00 -4.62 3.80
CA VAL A 269 4.47 -4.69 3.95
C VAL A 269 4.90 -5.44 5.22
N ILE A 270 4.10 -5.37 6.28
CA ILE A 270 4.32 -6.12 7.51
C ILE A 270 3.97 -7.60 7.31
N GLN A 271 2.77 -7.89 6.78
CA GLN A 271 2.28 -9.26 6.59
C GLN A 271 3.12 -10.05 5.58
N ALA A 272 3.67 -9.37 4.57
CA ALA A 272 4.63 -9.92 3.63
C ALA A 272 6.07 -9.98 4.17
N GLY A 273 6.31 -9.56 5.42
CA GLY A 273 7.63 -9.59 6.05
C GLY A 273 8.68 -8.76 5.31
N LEU A 274 8.26 -7.66 4.69
CA LEU A 274 9.15 -6.76 3.93
C LEU A 274 9.70 -5.64 4.82
N LEU A 275 8.95 -5.23 5.85
CA LEU A 275 9.36 -4.25 6.86
C LEU A 275 8.98 -4.74 8.25
N ALA A 276 9.82 -4.42 9.23
CA ALA A 276 9.53 -4.76 10.62
C ALA A 276 8.45 -3.82 11.17
N PRO A 277 7.49 -4.31 11.98
CA PRO A 277 6.45 -3.46 12.56
C PRO A 277 7.00 -2.21 13.27
N TRP A 278 8.11 -2.36 14.01
CA TRP A 278 8.73 -1.23 14.70
C TRP A 278 9.30 -0.17 13.75
N LYS A 279 9.79 -0.57 12.56
CA LYS A 279 10.28 0.37 11.53
C LYS A 279 9.13 1.15 10.92
N VAL A 280 7.99 0.49 10.70
CA VAL A 280 6.76 1.14 10.22
C VAL A 280 6.26 2.15 11.25
N LEU A 281 6.24 1.79 12.53
CA LEU A 281 5.90 2.72 13.62
C LEU A 281 6.88 3.89 13.69
N LEU A 282 8.19 3.63 13.66
CA LEU A 282 9.19 4.68 13.70
C LEU A 282 9.03 5.65 12.51
N ALA A 283 8.81 5.13 11.31
CA ALA A 283 8.56 5.95 10.13
C ALA A 283 7.28 6.80 10.30
N ALA A 284 6.21 6.25 10.89
CA ALA A 284 5.01 7.01 11.21
C ALA A 284 5.32 8.20 12.15
N LEU A 285 6.09 7.94 13.22
CA LEU A 285 6.50 8.96 14.18
C LEU A 285 7.39 10.04 13.54
N LEU A 286 8.32 9.66 12.67
CA LEU A 286 9.16 10.61 11.93
C LEU A 286 8.34 11.48 10.97
N CYS A 287 7.34 10.91 10.31
CA CYS A 287 6.40 11.67 9.48
C CYS A 287 5.62 12.70 10.31
N PHE A 288 5.04 12.30 11.45
CA PHE A 288 4.35 13.25 12.33
C PHE A 288 5.29 14.31 12.92
N ALA A 289 6.52 13.93 13.31
CA ALA A 289 7.53 14.88 13.77
C ALA A 289 7.89 15.90 12.67
N GLY A 290 8.00 15.46 11.41
CA GLY A 290 8.20 16.33 10.27
C GLY A 290 7.02 17.28 10.03
N THR A 291 5.78 16.79 10.08
CA THR A 291 4.56 17.62 10.02
C THR A 291 4.54 18.67 11.13
N ILE A 292 4.83 18.28 12.38
CA ILE A 292 4.87 19.19 13.53
C ILE A 292 5.98 20.23 13.34
N GLY A 293 7.18 19.81 12.94
CA GLY A 293 8.30 20.72 12.70
C GLY A 293 7.98 21.76 11.62
N ILE A 294 7.39 21.34 10.51
CA ILE A 294 6.92 22.24 9.44
C ILE A 294 5.83 23.18 9.96
N GLY A 295 4.83 22.65 10.68
CA GLY A 295 3.73 23.45 11.22
C GLY A 295 4.21 24.53 12.21
N LEU A 296 5.13 24.17 13.12
CA LEU A 296 5.73 25.10 14.08
C LEU A 296 6.60 26.15 13.38
N TYR A 297 7.39 25.75 12.38
CA TYR A 297 8.17 26.70 11.57
C TYR A 297 7.29 27.69 10.82
N LEU A 298 6.22 27.20 10.17
CA LEU A 298 5.27 28.05 9.48
C LEU A 298 4.53 28.99 10.45
N ASN A 299 4.18 28.49 11.64
CA ASN A 299 3.53 29.30 12.67
C ASN A 299 4.45 30.42 13.19
N ASP A 300 5.73 30.11 13.41
CA ASP A 300 6.76 31.09 13.77
C ASP A 300 6.90 32.17 12.70
N LEU A 301 6.98 31.76 11.43
CA LEU A 301 7.14 32.67 10.30
C LEU A 301 5.99 33.68 10.18
N ILE A 302 4.74 33.25 10.44
CA ILE A 302 3.55 34.12 10.26
C ILE A 302 3.16 34.90 11.52
N ALA A 303 3.47 34.38 12.72
CA ALA A 303 2.98 34.93 13.99
C ALA A 303 4.09 35.33 14.97
N GLY A 304 5.37 35.20 14.58
CA GLY A 304 6.53 35.60 15.39
C GLY A 304 6.83 34.68 16.58
N GLY A 305 6.29 33.45 16.57
CA GLY A 305 6.60 32.43 17.58
C GLY A 305 6.05 31.05 17.19
N PRO A 306 6.80 29.95 17.40
CA PRO A 306 6.37 28.61 16.95
C PRO A 306 5.10 28.13 17.65
N PHE A 307 4.86 28.58 18.89
CA PHE A 307 3.68 28.24 19.70
C PHE A 307 2.69 29.39 19.85
N ALA A 308 2.74 30.39 18.97
CA ALA A 308 1.74 31.45 18.94
C ALA A 308 0.33 30.84 18.82
N ASN A 309 -0.63 31.39 19.57
CA ASN A 309 -2.00 30.89 19.60
C ASN A 309 -2.74 31.24 18.30
N THR A 310 -2.58 30.40 17.29
CA THR A 310 -3.14 30.60 15.96
C THR A 310 -4.06 29.45 15.54
N PRO A 311 -4.96 29.67 14.57
CA PRO A 311 -5.68 28.60 13.90
C PRO A 311 -4.77 27.51 13.32
N LEU A 312 -3.57 27.84 12.83
CA LEU A 312 -2.62 26.85 12.32
C LEU A 312 -2.16 25.88 13.41
N LEU A 313 -1.82 26.40 14.59
CA LEU A 313 -1.41 25.57 15.73
C LEU A 313 -2.51 24.56 16.09
N TRP A 314 -3.75 25.02 16.20
CA TRP A 314 -4.89 24.16 16.54
C TRP A 314 -5.26 23.19 15.41
N ALA A 315 -5.15 23.59 14.15
CA ALA A 315 -5.30 22.69 13.01
C ALA A 315 -4.23 21.59 13.02
N GLY A 316 -2.97 21.94 13.32
CA GLY A 316 -1.86 20.98 13.47
C GLY A 316 -2.09 20.00 14.62
N VAL A 317 -2.50 20.50 15.80
CA VAL A 317 -2.85 19.66 16.95
C VAL A 317 -4.01 18.72 16.61
N ALA A 318 -5.11 19.25 16.07
CA ALA A 318 -6.27 18.45 15.69
C ALA A 318 -5.90 17.40 14.64
N GLY A 319 -5.15 17.76 13.60
CA GLY A 319 -4.70 16.85 12.55
C GLY A 319 -3.82 15.72 13.07
N CYS A 320 -2.83 16.03 13.93
CA CYS A 320 -1.97 15.01 14.54
C CYS A 320 -2.75 14.09 15.48
N VAL A 321 -3.64 14.65 16.30
CA VAL A 321 -4.51 13.85 17.19
C VAL A 321 -5.40 12.93 16.36
N LEU A 322 -6.08 13.45 15.34
CA LEU A 322 -6.93 12.64 14.46
C LEU A 322 -6.12 11.52 13.79
N GLY A 323 -4.95 11.82 13.23
CA GLY A 323 -4.09 10.85 12.55
C GLY A 323 -3.58 9.74 13.47
N VAL A 324 -3.05 10.09 14.65
CA VAL A 324 -2.55 9.11 15.63
C VAL A 324 -3.69 8.31 16.25
N ALA A 325 -4.74 9.00 16.75
CA ALA A 325 -5.88 8.38 17.41
C ALA A 325 -6.74 7.54 16.47
N TYR A 326 -6.60 7.69 15.14
CA TYR A 326 -7.38 6.97 14.14
C TYR A 326 -7.33 5.45 14.37
N THR A 327 -6.14 4.90 14.58
CA THR A 327 -5.91 3.45 14.76
C THR A 327 -5.18 3.13 16.07
N LEU A 328 -4.29 4.02 16.53
CA LEU A 328 -3.49 3.78 17.73
C LEU A 328 -4.28 4.02 19.02
N GLY A 329 -3.89 3.30 20.07
CA GLY A 329 -4.47 3.44 21.41
C GLY A 329 -4.10 4.79 22.06
N PRO A 330 -4.90 5.24 23.04
CA PRO A 330 -6.07 4.56 23.60
C PRO A 330 -7.38 4.77 22.81
N LEU A 331 -7.45 5.80 21.94
CA LEU A 331 -8.70 6.28 21.33
C LEU A 331 -9.21 5.45 20.13
N ARG A 332 -8.33 4.83 19.33
CA ARG A 332 -8.68 3.92 18.20
C ARG A 332 -9.99 4.29 17.49
N LEU A 333 -10.09 5.50 16.95
CA LEU A 333 -11.36 6.07 16.45
C LEU A 333 -12.04 5.19 15.39
N SER A 334 -11.25 4.63 14.46
CA SER A 334 -11.73 3.68 13.44
C SER A 334 -12.33 2.40 14.02
N TYR A 335 -11.88 1.96 15.20
CA TYR A 335 -12.43 0.79 15.89
C TYR A 335 -13.74 1.11 16.62
N ARG A 336 -14.01 2.39 16.88
CA ARG A 336 -15.15 2.87 17.66
C ARG A 336 -16.23 3.52 16.81
N GLY A 337 -16.16 3.38 15.48
CA GLY A 337 -17.14 3.96 14.55
C GLY A 337 -17.07 5.49 14.50
N LEU A 338 -15.90 6.06 14.75
CA LEU A 338 -15.62 7.49 14.58
C LEU A 338 -14.61 7.73 13.44
N GLY A 339 -14.21 6.68 12.72
CA GLY A 339 -13.18 6.77 11.69
C GLY A 339 -13.61 7.63 10.51
N GLU A 340 -14.83 7.43 10.03
CA GLU A 340 -15.45 8.14 8.92
C GLU A 340 -15.51 9.65 9.21
N ILE A 341 -15.91 10.02 10.44
CA ILE A 341 -15.94 11.41 10.92
C ILE A 341 -14.51 11.97 11.05
N ALA A 342 -13.57 11.20 11.59
CA ALA A 342 -12.18 11.63 11.75
C ALA A 342 -11.54 11.94 10.38
N ILE A 343 -11.81 11.11 9.36
CA ILE A 343 -11.35 11.32 7.99
C ILE A 343 -12.00 12.57 7.38
N ALA A 344 -13.33 12.73 7.52
CA ALA A 344 -14.04 13.92 7.04
C ALA A 344 -13.48 15.20 7.68
N ALA A 345 -13.29 15.22 9.00
CA ALA A 345 -12.78 16.36 9.74
C ALA A 345 -11.32 16.69 9.37
N GLY A 346 -10.46 15.68 9.29
CA GLY A 346 -9.05 15.81 8.98
C GLY A 346 -8.80 16.31 7.56
N PHE A 347 -9.34 15.60 6.56
CA PHE A 347 -9.11 15.93 5.15
C PHE A 347 -9.96 17.10 4.66
N GLY A 348 -11.09 17.38 5.28
CA GLY A 348 -11.92 18.54 4.95
C GLY A 348 -11.47 19.79 5.73
N PRO A 349 -12.19 20.19 6.79
CA PRO A 349 -11.94 21.45 7.48
C PRO A 349 -10.50 21.65 7.95
N VAL A 350 -9.86 20.64 8.56
CA VAL A 350 -8.53 20.84 9.19
C VAL A 350 -7.47 21.21 8.15
N ILE A 351 -7.33 20.45 7.06
CA ILE A 351 -6.35 20.76 6.01
C ILE A 351 -6.74 22.04 5.26
N VAL A 352 -8.00 22.21 4.88
CA VAL A 352 -8.44 23.37 4.09
C VAL A 352 -8.26 24.67 4.88
N LEU A 353 -8.71 24.72 6.13
CA LEU A 353 -8.59 25.90 6.99
C LEU A 353 -7.14 26.19 7.37
N GLY A 354 -6.35 25.17 7.73
CA GLY A 354 -4.95 25.35 8.07
C GLY A 354 -4.13 25.89 6.89
N THR A 355 -4.36 25.34 5.69
CA THR A 355 -3.73 25.80 4.45
C THR A 355 -4.18 27.22 4.09
N HIS A 356 -5.47 27.50 4.18
CA HIS A 356 -6.01 28.82 3.93
C HIS A 356 -5.39 29.88 4.86
N TYR A 357 -5.36 29.59 6.17
CA TYR A 357 -4.81 30.50 7.17
C TYR A 357 -3.33 30.78 6.93
N VAL A 358 -2.48 29.75 6.79
CA VAL A 358 -1.03 29.96 6.68
C VAL A 358 -0.64 30.74 5.41
N LEU A 359 -1.43 30.65 4.35
CA LEU A 359 -1.22 31.38 3.09
C LEU A 359 -1.82 32.80 3.09
N SER A 360 -2.68 33.15 4.06
CA SER A 360 -3.36 34.47 4.12
C SER A 360 -3.02 35.30 5.37
N ALA A 361 -2.54 34.68 6.45
CA ALA A 361 -2.41 35.28 7.79
C ALA A 361 -1.39 36.43 7.89
N GLY A 362 -0.48 36.59 6.92
CA GLY A 362 0.47 37.71 6.88
C GLY A 362 -0.06 38.98 6.20
N ALA A 363 -1.24 38.92 5.60
CA ALA A 363 -1.77 39.97 4.73
C ALA A 363 -3.14 40.49 5.17
N LEU A 364 -3.98 39.61 5.73
CA LEU A 364 -5.35 39.94 6.12
C LEU A 364 -5.42 40.25 7.61
N SER A 365 -6.03 41.38 7.97
CA SER A 365 -6.21 41.80 9.37
C SER A 365 -7.19 40.90 10.15
N ASP A 366 -8.19 40.35 9.47
CA ASP A 366 -9.18 39.42 10.02
C ASP A 366 -9.20 38.11 9.21
N TRP A 367 -9.31 36.98 9.89
CA TRP A 367 -9.35 35.67 9.23
C TRP A 367 -10.78 35.26 8.86
N HIS A 368 -11.11 35.35 7.56
CA HIS A 368 -12.41 34.98 7.01
C HIS A 368 -12.54 33.46 6.76
N TRP A 369 -12.66 32.68 7.83
CA TRP A 369 -12.69 31.21 7.76
C TRP A 369 -14.01 30.60 7.21
N GLY A 370 -15.09 31.37 7.09
CA GLY A 370 -16.40 30.86 6.68
C GLY A 370 -16.43 30.29 5.26
N ARG A 371 -15.81 30.99 4.31
CA ARG A 371 -15.68 30.58 2.90
C ARG A 371 -14.90 29.26 2.73
N PRO A 372 -13.67 29.12 3.25
CA PRO A 372 -12.93 27.86 3.16
C PRO A 372 -13.60 26.72 3.96
N LEU A 373 -14.29 27.01 5.07
CA LEU A 373 -15.06 25.98 5.78
C LEU A 373 -16.19 25.44 4.90
N GLY A 374 -17.01 26.32 4.31
CA GLY A 374 -18.11 25.93 3.41
C GLY A 374 -17.62 25.10 2.23
N ALA A 375 -16.53 25.54 1.58
CA ALA A 375 -15.90 24.84 0.46
C ALA A 375 -15.38 23.44 0.86
N SER A 376 -14.94 23.25 2.10
CA SER A 376 -14.38 21.98 2.58
C SER A 376 -15.43 20.88 2.79
N ILE A 377 -16.71 21.23 2.97
CA ILE A 377 -17.79 20.27 3.28
C ILE A 377 -17.95 19.19 2.20
N PRO A 378 -18.13 19.53 0.90
CA PRO A 378 -18.22 18.49 -0.13
C PRO A 378 -16.95 17.64 -0.21
N VAL A 379 -15.77 18.26 -0.07
CA VAL A 379 -14.48 17.53 -0.06
C VAL A 379 -14.44 16.53 1.10
N ALA A 380 -14.85 16.94 2.31
CA ALA A 380 -14.93 16.09 3.50
C ALA A 380 -15.82 14.87 3.26
N ILE A 381 -17.01 15.08 2.67
CA ILE A 381 -17.96 14.01 2.36
C ILE A 381 -17.35 13.03 1.35
N PHE A 382 -16.77 13.52 0.25
CA PHE A 382 -16.21 12.63 -0.78
C PHE A 382 -14.98 11.85 -0.31
N VAL A 383 -14.10 12.43 0.52
CA VAL A 383 -12.98 11.66 1.10
C VAL A 383 -13.48 10.59 2.07
N MET A 384 -14.45 10.90 2.91
CA MET A 384 -15.09 9.92 3.80
C MET A 384 -15.66 8.73 3.00
N LEU A 385 -16.28 9.00 1.84
CA LEU A 385 -16.84 7.97 0.96
C LEU A 385 -15.80 7.05 0.33
N ILE A 386 -14.55 7.51 0.13
CA ILE A 386 -13.43 6.64 -0.28
C ILE A 386 -13.18 5.56 0.78
N VAL A 387 -13.15 5.95 2.07
CA VAL A 387 -12.97 4.99 3.15
C VAL A 387 -14.20 4.09 3.29
N TRP A 388 -15.39 4.66 3.17
CA TRP A 388 -16.66 3.92 3.23
C TRP A 388 -16.71 2.76 2.24
N VAL A 389 -16.39 3.01 0.97
CA VAL A 389 -16.47 1.97 -0.07
C VAL A 389 -15.42 0.87 0.14
N ASN A 390 -14.24 1.21 0.68
CA ASN A 390 -13.21 0.21 1.01
C ASN A 390 -13.64 -0.72 2.15
N GLN A 391 -14.39 -0.20 3.11
CA GLN A 391 -14.83 -0.96 4.28
C GLN A 391 -15.79 -2.12 3.94
N PHE A 392 -16.44 -2.13 2.78
CA PHE A 392 -17.26 -3.29 2.37
C PHE A 392 -16.41 -4.55 2.20
N GLN A 393 -15.20 -4.43 1.67
CA GLN A 393 -14.29 -5.57 1.49
C GLN A 393 -13.57 -5.93 2.80
N ASP A 394 -13.32 -4.93 3.66
CA ASP A 394 -12.67 -5.13 4.96
C ASP A 394 -13.66 -5.61 6.04
N ALA A 395 -14.99 -5.45 5.87
CA ALA A 395 -15.98 -5.70 6.93
C ALA A 395 -15.85 -7.07 7.63
N PRO A 396 -15.61 -8.20 6.92
CA PRO A 396 -15.40 -9.49 7.60
C PRO A 396 -14.11 -9.55 8.45
N ALA A 397 -13.04 -8.86 8.04
CA ALA A 397 -11.79 -8.78 8.79
C ALA A 397 -11.91 -7.79 9.97
N ASP A 398 -12.52 -6.64 9.72
CA ASP A 398 -12.82 -5.60 10.70
C ASP A 398 -13.67 -6.15 11.85
N ALA A 399 -14.73 -6.89 11.55
CA ALA A 399 -15.58 -7.52 12.57
C ALA A 399 -14.80 -8.52 13.45
N LYS A 400 -13.94 -9.35 12.84
CA LYS A 400 -13.07 -10.31 13.55
C LYS A 400 -12.06 -9.62 14.47
N ALA A 401 -11.55 -8.45 14.08
CA ALA A 401 -10.66 -7.63 14.88
C ALA A 401 -11.39 -6.65 15.83
N HIS A 402 -12.72 -6.77 15.94
CA HIS A 402 -13.57 -5.85 16.72
C HIS A 402 -13.45 -4.37 16.32
N LYS A 403 -13.08 -4.09 15.06
CA LYS A 403 -13.10 -2.76 14.44
C LYS A 403 -14.52 -2.46 13.98
N ARG A 404 -15.30 -1.80 14.84
CA ARG A 404 -16.74 -1.55 14.65
C ARG A 404 -16.96 -0.31 13.77
N THR A 405 -16.55 -0.38 12.49
CA THR A 405 -16.83 0.65 11.46
C THR A 405 -18.33 0.80 11.23
N TRP A 406 -18.78 1.86 10.55
CA TRP A 406 -20.21 1.99 10.25
C TRP A 406 -20.70 0.86 9.34
N VAL A 407 -19.90 0.44 8.36
CA VAL A 407 -20.25 -0.71 7.51
C VAL A 407 -20.42 -1.98 8.34
N VAL A 408 -19.48 -2.30 9.26
CA VAL A 408 -19.64 -3.45 10.15
C VAL A 408 -20.93 -3.33 10.98
N ARG A 409 -21.19 -2.19 11.62
CA ARG A 409 -22.38 -2.00 12.48
C ARG A 409 -23.70 -2.13 11.73
N ILE A 410 -23.73 -1.72 10.47
CA ILE A 410 -24.94 -1.72 9.65
C ILE A 410 -25.18 -3.10 9.02
N CYS A 411 -24.10 -3.77 8.61
CA CYS A 411 -24.18 -5.01 7.82
C CYS A 411 -24.08 -6.29 8.65
N GLU A 412 -23.53 -6.22 9.87
CA GLU A 412 -23.43 -7.34 10.79
C GLU A 412 -24.82 -7.69 11.36
N GLN A 413 -25.33 -8.87 11.01
CA GLN A 413 -26.61 -9.40 11.49
C GLN A 413 -26.42 -10.80 12.09
N PRO A 414 -27.38 -11.35 12.85
CA PRO A 414 -27.32 -12.75 13.31
C PRO A 414 -27.26 -13.72 12.12
N GLY A 415 -26.06 -14.19 11.79
CA GLY A 415 -25.81 -15.09 10.66
C GLY A 415 -24.35 -15.06 10.21
N PRO A 416 -23.96 -15.95 9.28
CA PRO A 416 -22.59 -15.99 8.77
C PRO A 416 -22.31 -14.94 7.67
N GLU A 417 -23.32 -14.20 7.22
CA GLU A 417 -23.26 -13.37 6.02
C GLU A 417 -23.49 -11.88 6.33
N PHE A 418 -22.81 -11.02 5.58
CA PHE A 418 -22.97 -9.57 5.66
C PHE A 418 -24.05 -9.10 4.68
N HIS A 419 -25.03 -8.35 5.17
CA HIS A 419 -26.07 -7.72 4.35
C HIS A 419 -25.69 -6.27 4.03
N TYR A 420 -25.23 -6.02 2.81
CA TYR A 420 -24.60 -4.75 2.43
C TYR A 420 -25.56 -3.66 1.94
N GLU A 421 -26.82 -3.99 1.65
CA GLU A 421 -27.81 -3.09 1.08
C GLU A 421 -28.06 -1.83 1.93
N PRO A 422 -28.22 -1.93 3.27
CA PRO A 422 -28.43 -0.76 4.10
C PRO A 422 -27.20 0.15 4.12
N ALA A 423 -25.99 -0.41 4.17
CA ALA A 423 -24.76 0.39 4.09
C ALA A 423 -24.57 1.06 2.72
N PHE A 424 -24.96 0.39 1.62
CA PHE A 424 -25.00 1.01 0.29
C PHE A 424 -26.09 2.07 0.16
N ALA A 425 -27.22 1.96 0.87
CA ALA A 425 -28.22 3.02 0.93
C ALA A 425 -27.65 4.27 1.62
N VAL A 426 -26.96 4.11 2.75
CA VAL A 426 -26.28 5.22 3.43
C VAL A 426 -25.18 5.84 2.55
N TYR A 427 -24.36 5.01 1.91
CA TYR A 427 -23.38 5.45 0.91
C TYR A 427 -24.00 6.36 -0.16
N ARG A 428 -25.13 5.92 -0.74
CA ARG A 428 -25.87 6.67 -1.78
C ARG A 428 -26.39 8.01 -1.27
N VAL A 429 -26.98 8.03 -0.07
CA VAL A 429 -27.50 9.24 0.56
C VAL A 429 -26.37 10.24 0.83
N LEU A 430 -25.25 9.79 1.41
CA LEU A 430 -24.10 10.66 1.70
C LEU A 430 -23.45 11.20 0.42
N ASN A 431 -23.36 10.40 -0.63
CA ASN A 431 -22.85 10.85 -1.92
C ASN A 431 -23.78 11.90 -2.55
N GLY A 432 -25.09 11.65 -2.54
CA GLY A 432 -26.10 12.65 -2.94
C GLY A 432 -26.05 13.93 -2.11
N LEU A 433 -25.81 13.82 -0.80
CA LEU A 433 -25.59 14.96 0.09
C LEU A 433 -24.34 15.76 -0.31
N GLY A 434 -23.25 15.09 -0.70
CA GLY A 434 -22.07 15.75 -1.27
C GLY A 434 -22.43 16.63 -2.47
N PHE A 435 -23.18 16.10 -3.44
CA PHE A 435 -23.66 16.90 -4.57
C PHE A 435 -24.63 18.02 -4.15
N ALA A 436 -25.53 17.76 -3.20
CA ALA A 436 -26.43 18.78 -2.67
C ALA A 436 -25.69 19.94 -1.99
N THR A 437 -24.60 19.66 -1.27
CA THR A 437 -23.78 20.72 -0.66
C THR A 437 -23.09 21.59 -1.71
N ILE A 438 -22.63 21.01 -2.83
CA ILE A 438 -22.09 21.80 -3.94
C ILE A 438 -23.18 22.67 -4.59
N ALA A 439 -24.38 22.12 -4.82
CA ALA A 439 -25.49 22.89 -5.35
C ALA A 439 -25.88 24.06 -4.43
N ALA A 440 -25.85 23.84 -3.10
CA ALA A 440 -26.06 24.88 -2.11
C ALA A 440 -24.97 25.97 -2.18
N LEU A 441 -23.69 25.61 -2.31
CA LEU A 441 -22.60 26.57 -2.52
C LEU A 441 -22.77 27.39 -3.81
N GLY A 442 -23.24 26.75 -4.89
CA GLY A 442 -23.58 27.43 -6.14
C GLY A 442 -24.72 28.44 -5.99
N ALA A 443 -25.82 28.02 -5.34
CA ALA A 443 -26.97 28.86 -5.09
C ALA A 443 -26.63 30.05 -4.15
N LEU A 444 -25.85 29.80 -3.11
CA LEU A 444 -25.34 30.86 -2.22
C LEU A 444 -24.48 31.86 -2.99
N GLY A 445 -23.61 31.38 -3.89
CA GLY A 445 -22.82 32.24 -4.76
C GLY A 445 -23.68 33.12 -5.68
N LEU A 446 -24.73 32.55 -6.30
CA LEU A 446 -25.69 33.31 -7.12
C LEU A 446 -26.46 34.36 -6.30
N ALA A 447 -26.72 34.08 -5.02
CA ALA A 447 -27.33 35.01 -4.09
C ALA A 447 -26.36 36.08 -3.53
N GLY A 448 -25.10 36.10 -3.98
CA GLY A 448 -24.08 37.06 -3.55
C GLY A 448 -23.45 36.76 -2.17
N SER A 449 -23.63 35.55 -1.64
CA SER A 449 -23.02 35.14 -0.37
C SER A 449 -21.53 34.84 -0.52
N SER A 450 -20.72 35.30 0.43
CA SER A 450 -19.29 35.02 0.49
C SER A 450 -18.94 33.56 0.84
N PHE A 451 -19.92 32.76 1.24
CA PHE A 451 -19.73 31.33 1.57
C PHE A 451 -19.63 30.43 0.33
N GLY A 452 -20.02 30.91 -0.84
CA GLY A 452 -20.09 30.09 -2.06
C GLY A 452 -19.62 30.85 -3.30
N THR A 453 -19.70 30.17 -4.45
CA THR A 453 -19.37 30.73 -5.77
C THR A 453 -20.34 30.15 -6.78
N PRO A 454 -20.91 30.94 -7.72
CA PRO A 454 -21.76 30.42 -8.79
C PRO A 454 -21.07 29.31 -9.60
N TYR A 455 -19.75 29.36 -9.71
CA TYR A 455 -18.96 28.37 -10.43
C TYR A 455 -18.93 27.00 -9.75
N ALA A 456 -19.38 26.87 -8.50
CA ALA A 456 -19.47 25.58 -7.81
C ALA A 456 -20.31 24.55 -8.59
N PHE A 457 -21.29 25.01 -9.38
CA PHE A 457 -22.06 24.14 -10.28
C PHE A 457 -21.20 23.39 -11.30
N LEU A 458 -19.98 23.85 -11.64
CA LEU A 458 -19.06 23.11 -12.49
C LEU A 458 -18.74 21.72 -11.92
N ALA A 459 -18.64 21.60 -10.59
CA ALA A 459 -18.38 20.32 -9.95
C ALA A 459 -19.56 19.33 -10.08
N MET A 460 -20.76 19.79 -10.44
CA MET A 460 -21.90 18.90 -10.80
C MET A 460 -21.66 18.08 -12.07
N LEU A 461 -20.69 18.45 -12.92
CA LEU A 461 -20.35 17.68 -14.13
C LEU A 461 -19.91 16.24 -13.82
N THR A 462 -19.54 15.95 -12.57
CA THR A 462 -19.17 14.61 -12.11
C THR A 462 -20.35 13.75 -11.68
N MET A 463 -21.56 14.30 -11.58
CA MET A 463 -22.77 13.58 -11.16
C MET A 463 -23.11 12.34 -12.02
N PRO A 464 -22.89 12.32 -13.35
CA PRO A 464 -23.07 11.10 -14.15
C PRO A 464 -22.20 9.92 -13.68
N LEU A 465 -20.99 10.18 -13.17
CA LEU A 465 -20.11 9.14 -12.63
C LEU A 465 -20.69 8.52 -11.36
N PHE A 466 -21.36 9.31 -10.52
CA PHE A 466 -22.08 8.81 -9.36
C PHE A 466 -23.19 7.84 -9.75
N PHE A 467 -24.03 8.20 -10.73
CA PHE A 467 -25.09 7.29 -11.21
C PHE A 467 -24.51 6.01 -11.81
N TYR A 468 -23.40 6.11 -12.54
CA TYR A 468 -22.69 4.95 -13.08
C TYR A 468 -22.13 4.04 -11.98
N ALA A 469 -21.49 4.61 -10.95
CA ALA A 469 -20.99 3.88 -9.79
C ALA A 469 -22.12 3.16 -9.03
N ASN A 470 -23.26 3.83 -8.84
CA ASN A 470 -24.43 3.21 -8.21
C ASN A 470 -25.00 2.04 -9.02
N ARG A 471 -25.02 2.15 -10.35
CA ARG A 471 -25.46 1.06 -11.21
C ARG A 471 -24.57 -0.17 -11.04
N LEU A 472 -23.25 0.03 -10.97
CA LEU A 472 -22.30 -1.05 -10.72
C LEU A 472 -22.44 -1.63 -9.30
N ALA A 473 -22.63 -0.79 -8.29
CA ALA A 473 -22.87 -1.23 -6.92
C ALA A 473 -24.15 -2.05 -6.79
N ASN A 474 -25.25 -1.64 -7.46
CA ASN A 474 -26.50 -2.40 -7.48
C ASN A 474 -26.32 -3.75 -8.18
N ALA A 475 -25.62 -3.80 -9.32
CA ALA A 475 -25.32 -5.06 -10.00
C ALA A 475 -24.49 -5.98 -9.10
N TRP A 476 -23.50 -5.44 -8.39
CA TRP A 476 -22.69 -6.18 -7.44
C TRP A 476 -23.53 -6.72 -6.26
N LEU A 477 -24.44 -5.93 -5.70
CA LEU A 477 -25.35 -6.37 -4.63
C LEU A 477 -26.25 -7.54 -5.07
N VAL A 478 -26.76 -7.48 -6.31
CA VAL A 478 -27.57 -8.57 -6.87
C VAL A 478 -26.77 -9.87 -6.91
N GLU A 479 -25.50 -9.81 -7.35
CA GLU A 479 -24.61 -10.98 -7.36
C GLU A 479 -24.23 -11.44 -5.95
N TRP A 480 -23.97 -10.51 -5.02
CA TRP A 480 -23.62 -10.81 -3.62
C TRP A 480 -24.71 -11.59 -2.89
N ASN A 481 -25.98 -11.27 -3.17
CA ASN A 481 -27.12 -11.88 -2.52
C ASN A 481 -27.55 -13.24 -3.08
N LYS A 482 -26.89 -13.74 -4.13
CA LYS A 482 -27.17 -15.08 -4.65
C LYS A 482 -26.68 -16.13 -3.64
N PRO A 483 -27.45 -17.20 -3.38
CA PRO A 483 -27.02 -18.28 -2.49
C PRO A 483 -25.66 -18.90 -2.91
N GLU A 484 -25.41 -18.98 -4.22
CA GLU A 484 -24.21 -19.51 -4.85
C GLU A 484 -23.11 -18.47 -5.12
N ALA A 485 -23.20 -17.28 -4.51
CA ALA A 485 -22.25 -16.19 -4.71
C ALA A 485 -20.80 -16.59 -4.38
N ASP A 486 -19.87 -16.34 -5.30
CA ASP A 486 -18.44 -16.50 -5.06
C ASP A 486 -17.90 -15.34 -4.21
N ARG A 487 -17.92 -15.53 -2.90
CA ARG A 487 -17.48 -14.54 -1.90
C ARG A 487 -15.97 -14.32 -1.87
N GLN A 488 -15.18 -15.12 -2.58
CA GLN A 488 -13.75 -14.87 -2.75
C GLN A 488 -13.49 -13.96 -3.94
N ARG A 489 -14.28 -14.09 -5.01
CA ARG A 489 -14.16 -13.29 -6.23
C ARG A 489 -14.86 -11.93 -6.13
N LEU A 490 -16.10 -11.89 -5.62
CA LEU A 490 -16.93 -10.69 -5.61
C LEU A 490 -16.27 -9.46 -4.98
N PRO A 491 -15.49 -9.57 -3.88
CA PRO A 491 -14.74 -8.42 -3.37
C PRO A 491 -13.89 -7.73 -4.44
N TYR A 492 -13.26 -8.48 -5.35
CA TYR A 492 -12.44 -7.89 -6.42
C TYR A 492 -13.27 -7.19 -7.50
N GLU A 493 -14.52 -7.59 -7.72
CA GLU A 493 -15.42 -6.92 -8.67
C GLU A 493 -15.86 -5.55 -8.16
N LEU A 494 -15.92 -5.37 -6.84
CA LEU A 494 -16.24 -4.09 -6.21
C LEU A 494 -15.17 -3.01 -6.42
N LEU A 495 -13.94 -3.40 -6.80
CA LEU A 495 -12.83 -2.46 -7.08
C LEU A 495 -13.20 -1.41 -8.14
N LYS A 496 -14.11 -1.74 -9.07
CA LYS A 496 -14.63 -0.79 -10.05
C LYS A 496 -15.39 0.36 -9.37
N VAL A 497 -16.18 0.05 -8.35
CA VAL A 497 -16.90 1.05 -7.54
C VAL A 497 -15.92 1.85 -6.69
N ASN A 498 -14.90 1.21 -6.09
CA ASN A 498 -13.86 1.93 -5.34
C ASN A 498 -13.12 2.93 -6.23
N ALA A 499 -12.67 2.50 -7.40
CA ALA A 499 -11.96 3.34 -8.36
C ALA A 499 -12.81 4.52 -8.83
N LEU A 500 -14.10 4.30 -9.12
CA LEU A 500 -15.02 5.38 -9.47
C LEU A 500 -15.25 6.35 -8.30
N THR A 501 -15.34 5.85 -7.07
CA THR A 501 -15.53 6.69 -5.88
C THR A 501 -14.33 7.60 -5.64
N ILE A 502 -13.11 7.06 -5.79
CA ILE A 502 -11.87 7.83 -5.77
C ILE A 502 -11.84 8.84 -6.91
N GLY A 503 -12.24 8.43 -8.12
CA GLY A 503 -12.33 9.31 -9.29
C GLY A 503 -13.33 10.46 -9.10
N ILE A 504 -14.50 10.20 -8.52
CA ILE A 504 -15.49 11.23 -8.16
C ILE A 504 -14.84 12.21 -7.20
N HIS A 505 -14.27 11.74 -6.08
CA HIS A 505 -13.59 12.64 -5.14
C HIS A 505 -12.54 13.53 -5.81
N LEU A 506 -11.62 12.95 -6.60
CA LEU A 506 -10.54 13.68 -7.24
C LEU A 506 -11.05 14.71 -8.25
N VAL A 507 -11.90 14.29 -9.19
CA VAL A 507 -12.39 15.16 -10.26
C VAL A 507 -13.32 16.23 -9.70
N THR A 508 -14.25 15.87 -8.82
CA THR A 508 -15.14 16.84 -8.15
C THR A 508 -14.33 17.83 -7.33
N GLY A 509 -13.34 17.36 -6.57
CA GLY A 509 -12.42 18.19 -5.80
C GLY A 509 -11.68 19.20 -6.67
N LEU A 510 -11.07 18.76 -7.78
CA LEU A 510 -10.38 19.65 -8.71
C LEU A 510 -11.31 20.66 -9.39
N LEU A 511 -12.56 20.27 -9.70
CA LEU A 511 -13.56 21.20 -10.22
C LEU A 511 -14.02 22.22 -9.18
N ILE A 512 -14.08 21.86 -7.90
CA ILE A 512 -14.32 22.82 -6.81
C ILE A 512 -13.13 23.78 -6.71
N VAL A 513 -11.89 23.27 -6.75
CA VAL A 513 -10.68 24.11 -6.78
C VAL A 513 -10.75 25.11 -7.93
N ALA A 514 -11.09 24.66 -9.15
CA ALA A 514 -11.25 25.53 -10.31
C ALA A 514 -12.40 26.55 -10.13
N ALA A 515 -13.52 26.13 -9.53
CA ALA A 515 -14.67 27.00 -9.27
C ALA A 515 -14.37 28.14 -8.29
N TYR A 516 -13.47 27.92 -7.33
CA TYR A 516 -13.03 28.97 -6.41
C TYR A 516 -11.89 29.82 -6.97
N TRP A 517 -11.26 29.39 -8.06
CA TRP A 517 -10.22 30.17 -8.77
C TRP A 517 -10.81 31.22 -9.71
N ILE A 518 -11.92 30.89 -10.36
CA ILE A 518 -12.70 31.79 -11.23
C ILE A 518 -13.53 32.74 -10.35
#